data_AF-A0A9D9I124-F1
#
_entry.id   AF-A0A9D9I124-F1
#
_cell.length_a   1.000
_cell.length_b   1.000
_cell.length_c   1.000
_cell.angle_alpha   90.00
_cell.angle_beta   90.00
_cell.angle_gamma   90.00
#
_symmetry.space_group_name_H-M   'P 1'
#
loop_
_entity.id
_entity.type
_entity.pdbx_description
1 polymer ?
#
loop_
_entity_poly.entity_id
_entity_poly.type
_entity_poly.pdbx_seq_one_letter_code
_entity_poly.pdbx_strand_id
1 'polypeptide(L)'
;MKNLSSFFYSILAGVSISIGGTVFLSLDNKIVGSIFFSLGLFAVCTFGFNLFTGKVGYIFEQKPSYLLFLLQVWVGNLIGSLIVGYSLRLTRISGISEKAKALCDVKLGDSPLSIFILAIFCNILMFIAVDGFKTNQHEIGKYIGVFMCVIVFILCGFEHCVANMFYFSIAGVWNGHTILYLLIMTLGNACGGVLIPLARRLQNDT
;
A
#
# COMPACT_ATOMS: atom_id res chain seq x y z
N MET A 1 4.91 -25.80 2.50
CA MET A 1 4.91 -25.36 1.08
C MET A 1 3.93 -24.21 0.81
N LYS A 2 2.62 -24.33 1.10
CA LYS A 2 1.64 -23.24 0.89
C LYS A 2 1.97 -21.93 1.64
N ASN A 3 2.39 -22.00 2.90
CA ASN A 3 2.76 -20.81 3.69
C ASN A 3 4.03 -20.11 3.17
N LEU A 4 5.01 -20.86 2.66
CA LEU A 4 6.26 -20.31 2.14
C LEU A 4 6.04 -19.58 0.81
N SER A 5 5.26 -20.19 -0.10
CA SER A 5 4.83 -19.55 -1.36
C SER A 5 4.04 -18.27 -1.08
N SER A 6 3.10 -18.31 -0.13
CA SER A 6 2.31 -17.16 0.29
C SER A 6 3.16 -16.00 0.82
N PHE A 7 4.18 -16.30 1.65
CA PHE A 7 5.10 -15.30 2.17
C PHE A 7 5.96 -14.67 1.08
N PHE A 8 6.44 -15.46 0.13
CA PHE A 8 7.19 -14.94 -1.01
C PHE A 8 6.34 -13.98 -1.86
N TYR A 9 5.06 -14.31 -2.06
CA TYR A 9 4.11 -13.42 -2.74
C TYR A 9 3.86 -12.12 -1.97
N SER A 10 3.99 -12.14 -0.64
CA SER A 10 3.95 -10.93 0.18
C SER A 10 5.19 -10.06 0.01
N ILE A 11 6.38 -10.66 -0.10
CA ILE A 11 7.60 -9.93 -0.41
C ILE A 11 7.50 -9.27 -1.79
N LEU A 12 7.03 -10.03 -2.80
CA LEU A 12 6.86 -9.50 -4.16
C LEU A 12 5.85 -8.35 -4.22
N ALA A 13 4.76 -8.38 -3.45
CA ALA A 13 3.85 -7.24 -3.37
C ALA A 13 4.54 -5.98 -2.82
N GLY A 14 5.37 -6.11 -1.77
CA GLY A 14 6.15 -4.99 -1.23
C GLY A 14 7.14 -4.44 -2.27
N VAL A 15 7.82 -5.32 -3.01
CA VAL A 15 8.70 -4.96 -4.12
C VAL A 15 7.93 -4.20 -5.21
N SER A 16 6.77 -4.70 -5.64
CA SER A 16 5.96 -4.06 -6.68
C SER A 16 5.50 -2.65 -6.28
N ILE A 17 5.00 -2.47 -5.05
CA ILE A 17 4.63 -1.13 -4.55
C ILE A 17 5.86 -0.21 -4.48
N SER A 18 7.02 -0.74 -4.08
CA SER A 18 8.27 0.03 -4.00
C SER A 18 8.79 0.48 -5.37
N ILE A 19 8.60 -0.34 -6.42
CA ILE A 19 8.89 0.07 -7.81
C ILE A 19 7.99 1.23 -8.23
N GLY A 20 6.71 1.19 -7.86
CA GLY A 20 5.79 2.33 -8.02
C GLY A 20 6.28 3.58 -7.28
N GLY A 21 6.72 3.44 -6.03
CA GLY A 21 7.32 4.55 -5.27
C GLY A 21 8.60 5.09 -5.88
N THR A 22 9.42 4.21 -6.50
CA THR A 22 10.67 4.59 -7.15
C THR A 22 10.42 5.50 -8.35
N VAL A 23 9.47 5.14 -9.23
CA VAL A 23 9.14 5.98 -10.39
C VAL A 23 8.50 7.30 -9.95
N PHE A 24 7.66 7.28 -8.91
CA PHE A 24 7.07 8.51 -8.35
C PHE A 24 8.14 9.49 -7.85
N LEU A 25 9.15 9.01 -7.12
CA LEU A 25 10.26 9.87 -6.65
C LEU A 25 11.20 10.30 -7.79
N SER A 26 11.32 9.49 -8.84
CA SER A 26 12.22 9.78 -9.97
C SER A 26 11.70 10.89 -10.87
N LEU A 27 10.40 11.19 -10.83
CA LEU A 27 9.75 12.19 -11.66
C LEU A 27 9.45 13.47 -10.84
N ASP A 28 9.54 14.63 -11.49
CA ASP A 28 9.20 15.91 -10.85
C ASP A 28 7.70 16.22 -10.93
N ASN A 29 7.05 15.77 -12.00
CA ASN A 29 5.61 15.95 -12.18
C ASN A 29 4.83 14.87 -11.41
N LYS A 30 4.17 15.28 -10.33
CA LYS A 30 3.36 14.38 -9.47
C LYS A 30 2.23 13.67 -10.20
N ILE A 31 1.65 14.26 -11.24
CA ILE A 31 0.57 13.65 -12.04
C ILE A 31 1.14 12.49 -12.87
N VAL A 32 2.26 12.73 -13.56
CA VAL A 32 2.92 11.68 -14.34
C VAL A 32 3.46 10.58 -13.41
N GLY A 33 4.04 10.98 -12.27
CA GLY A 33 4.48 10.06 -11.23
C GLY A 33 3.37 9.16 -10.69
N SER A 34 2.18 9.71 -10.43
CA SER A 34 1.06 8.93 -9.89
C SER A 34 0.48 7.95 -10.92
N ILE A 35 0.45 8.33 -12.20
CA ILE A 35 0.09 7.42 -13.30
C ILE A 35 1.02 6.20 -13.30
N PHE A 36 2.34 6.42 -13.31
CA PHE A 36 3.30 5.31 -13.34
C PHE A 36 3.41 4.53 -12.03
N PHE A 37 3.11 5.14 -10.88
CA PHE A 37 3.00 4.41 -9.61
C PHE A 37 1.96 3.27 -9.71
N SER A 38 0.91 3.45 -10.51
CA SER A 38 -0.15 2.44 -10.74
C SER A 38 0.38 1.09 -11.21
N LEU A 39 1.56 1.03 -11.83
CA LEU A 39 2.21 -0.22 -12.19
C LEU A 39 2.45 -1.14 -10.98
N GLY A 40 2.68 -0.57 -9.79
CA GLY A 40 2.87 -1.34 -8.57
C GLY A 40 1.62 -2.14 -8.19
N LEU A 41 0.46 -1.48 -8.11
CA LEU A 41 -0.80 -2.16 -7.78
C LEU A 41 -1.31 -3.02 -8.94
N PHE A 42 -1.09 -2.59 -10.18
CA PHE A 42 -1.37 -3.40 -11.37
C PHE A 42 -0.65 -4.75 -11.32
N ALA A 43 0.66 -4.75 -11.02
CA ALA A 43 1.42 -6.00 -10.89
C ALA A 43 0.88 -6.88 -9.74
N VAL A 44 0.57 -6.27 -8.59
CA VAL A 44 -0.04 -6.99 -7.45
C VAL A 44 -1.33 -7.69 -7.85
N CYS A 45 -2.23 -7.00 -8.54
CA CYS A 45 -3.51 -7.54 -8.98
C CYS A 45 -3.35 -8.62 -10.05
N THR A 46 -2.55 -8.36 -11.09
CA THR A 46 -2.35 -9.26 -12.23
C THR A 46 -1.67 -10.56 -11.83
N PHE A 47 -0.66 -10.51 -10.96
CA PHE A 47 0.07 -11.71 -10.52
C PHE A 47 -0.48 -12.32 -9.23
N GLY A 48 -1.53 -11.74 -8.64
CA GLY A 48 -2.16 -12.23 -7.42
C GLY A 48 -1.24 -12.15 -6.19
N PHE A 49 -0.34 -11.18 -6.13
CA PHE A 49 0.54 -10.99 -4.98
C PHE A 49 -0.24 -10.60 -3.73
N ASN A 50 0.34 -10.92 -2.58
CA ASN A 50 -0.32 -10.70 -1.29
C ASN A 50 0.05 -9.32 -0.75
N LEU A 51 -0.83 -8.34 -0.97
CA LEU A 51 -0.70 -6.99 -0.42
C LEU A 51 -1.63 -6.79 0.78
N PHE A 52 -1.11 -6.33 1.92
CA PHE A 52 -1.88 -6.16 3.16
C PHE A 52 -3.13 -5.30 2.94
N THR A 53 -2.96 -4.13 2.33
CA THR A 53 -4.03 -3.15 2.05
C THR A 53 -5.11 -3.71 1.13
N GLY A 54 -4.73 -4.59 0.19
CA GLY A 54 -5.67 -5.31 -0.69
C GLY A 54 -6.30 -6.58 -0.09
N LYS A 55 -5.88 -7.00 1.12
CA LYS A 55 -6.33 -8.23 1.78
C LYS A 55 -7.10 -7.96 3.08
N VAL A 56 -6.81 -6.87 3.77
CA VAL A 56 -7.35 -6.56 5.10
C VAL A 56 -8.87 -6.34 5.10
N GLY A 57 -9.46 -5.85 4.01
CA GLY A 57 -10.91 -5.65 3.90
C GLY A 57 -11.72 -6.94 4.03
N TYR A 58 -11.15 -8.08 3.68
CA TYR A 58 -11.82 -9.39 3.72
C TYR A 58 -11.78 -10.04 5.11
N ILE A 59 -11.30 -9.36 6.15
CA ILE A 59 -11.06 -9.96 7.48
C ILE A 59 -12.33 -10.58 8.10
N PHE A 60 -13.50 -9.97 7.90
CA PHE A 60 -14.78 -10.44 8.45
C PHE A 60 -15.45 -11.56 7.63
N GLU A 61 -14.94 -11.83 6.44
CA GLU A 61 -15.40 -12.91 5.55
C GLU A 61 -14.55 -14.18 5.71
N GLN A 62 -13.48 -14.10 6.51
CA GLN A 62 -12.48 -15.16 6.66
C GLN A 62 -12.46 -15.73 8.08
N LYS A 63 -11.84 -16.90 8.24
CA LYS A 63 -11.66 -17.54 9.55
C LYS A 63 -10.73 -16.71 10.43
N PRO A 64 -10.81 -16.81 11.78
CA PRO A 64 -9.92 -16.07 12.70
C PRO A 64 -8.42 -16.22 12.42
N SER A 65 -7.97 -17.37 11.90
CA SER A 65 -6.59 -17.62 11.48
C SER A 65 -6.09 -16.67 10.38
N TYR A 66 -6.99 -15.99 9.67
CA TYR A 66 -6.67 -14.99 8.65
C TYR A 66 -5.93 -13.78 9.22
N LEU A 67 -6.09 -13.47 10.51
CA LEU A 67 -5.32 -12.40 11.15
C LEU A 67 -3.82 -12.69 11.16
N LEU A 68 -3.43 -13.94 11.42
CA LEU A 68 -2.02 -14.38 11.35
C LEU A 68 -1.50 -14.30 9.91
N PHE A 69 -2.35 -14.64 8.92
CA PHE A 69 -2.01 -14.45 7.52
C PHE A 69 -1.80 -12.97 7.18
N LEU A 70 -2.69 -12.07 7.60
CA LEU A 70 -2.53 -10.62 7.37
C LEU A 70 -1.24 -10.08 7.99
N LEU A 71 -0.88 -10.54 9.19
CA LEU A 71 0.39 -10.20 9.84
C LEU A 71 1.58 -10.69 9.02
N GLN A 72 1.57 -11.96 8.57
CA GLN A 72 2.59 -12.51 7.69
C GLN A 72 2.71 -11.69 6.39
N VAL A 73 1.58 -11.26 5.82
CA VAL A 73 1.53 -10.44 4.62
C VAL A 73 2.15 -9.08 4.86
N TRP A 74 1.79 -8.41 5.94
CA TRP A 74 2.33 -7.10 6.31
C TRP A 74 3.85 -7.16 6.52
N VAL A 75 4.34 -8.19 7.21
CA VAL A 75 5.79 -8.42 7.41
C VAL A 75 6.49 -8.69 6.08
N GLY A 76 5.91 -9.52 5.21
CA GLY A 76 6.47 -9.77 3.87
C GLY A 76 6.53 -8.49 3.04
N ASN A 77 5.47 -7.68 3.05
CA ASN A 77 5.43 -6.38 2.38
C ASN A 77 6.54 -5.45 2.90
N LEU A 78 6.73 -5.37 4.23
CA LEU A 78 7.81 -4.62 4.85
C LEU A 78 9.19 -5.09 4.39
N ILE A 79 9.44 -6.41 4.39
CA ILE A 79 10.71 -6.98 3.91
C ILE A 79 10.97 -6.60 2.45
N GLY A 80 9.96 -6.74 1.58
CA GLY A 80 10.07 -6.34 0.18
C GLY A 80 10.42 -4.86 0.02
N SER A 81 9.76 -3.99 0.80
CA SER A 81 10.01 -2.55 0.78
C SER A 81 11.39 -2.17 1.35
N LEU A 82 11.86 -2.86 2.39
CA LEU A 82 13.21 -2.69 2.94
C LEU A 82 14.28 -3.08 1.92
N ILE A 83 14.12 -4.23 1.27
CA ILE A 83 15.04 -4.72 0.23
C ILE A 83 15.18 -3.67 -0.87
N VAL A 84 14.08 -3.19 -1.44
CA VAL A 84 14.14 -2.18 -2.50
C VAL A 84 14.72 -0.87 -1.98
N GLY A 85 14.20 -0.35 -0.87
CA GLY A 85 14.60 0.94 -0.33
C GLY A 85 16.10 1.02 -0.01
N TYR A 86 16.67 0.01 0.65
CA TYR A 86 18.11 -0.01 0.94
C TYR A 86 18.97 -0.34 -0.28
N SER A 87 18.51 -1.23 -1.16
CA SER A 87 19.28 -1.56 -2.38
C SER A 87 19.44 -0.35 -3.29
N LEU A 88 18.40 0.47 -3.47
CA LEU A 88 18.45 1.66 -4.33
C LEU A 88 19.45 2.71 -3.84
N ARG A 89 19.71 2.78 -2.53
CA ARG A 89 20.74 3.66 -1.95
C ARG A 89 22.16 3.29 -2.37
N LEU A 90 22.37 2.05 -2.83
CA LEU A 90 23.64 1.55 -3.34
C LEU A 90 23.80 1.70 -4.86
N THR A 91 22.88 2.43 -5.51
CA THR A 91 22.86 2.59 -6.98
C THR A 91 23.05 4.04 -7.40
N ARG A 92 23.22 4.27 -8.72
CA ARG A 92 23.30 5.60 -9.32
C ARG A 92 22.06 6.49 -9.10
N ILE A 93 20.90 5.92 -8.73
CA ILE A 93 19.67 6.68 -8.49
C ILE A 93 19.47 7.02 -7.01
N SER A 94 20.47 6.82 -6.15
CA SER A 94 20.40 7.07 -4.71
C SER A 94 19.90 8.49 -4.35
N GLY A 95 20.10 9.49 -5.21
CA GLY A 95 19.60 10.85 -5.02
C GLY A 95 18.09 10.98 -4.77
N ILE A 96 17.27 9.98 -5.16
CA ILE A 96 15.83 9.99 -4.83
C ILE A 96 15.56 9.88 -3.31
N SER A 97 16.57 9.51 -2.49
CA SER A 97 16.44 9.46 -1.04
C SER A 97 16.17 10.83 -0.42
N GLU A 98 16.64 11.92 -1.03
CA GLU A 98 16.39 13.28 -0.53
C GLU A 98 14.92 13.67 -0.71
N LYS A 99 14.34 13.37 -1.87
CA LYS A 99 12.90 13.54 -2.13
C LYS A 99 12.06 12.69 -1.16
N ALA A 100 12.49 11.45 -0.92
CA ALA A 100 11.82 10.59 0.05
C ALA A 100 11.91 11.16 1.47
N LYS A 101 13.07 11.70 1.87
CA LYS A 101 13.25 12.33 3.18
C LYS A 101 12.31 13.51 3.38
N ALA A 102 12.23 14.43 2.42
CA ALA A 102 11.29 15.56 2.48
C ALA A 102 9.82 15.10 2.61
N LEU A 103 9.44 14.03 1.90
CA LEU A 103 8.11 13.44 2.03
C LEU A 103 7.89 12.82 3.42
N CYS A 104 8.90 12.15 3.98
CA CYS A 104 8.83 11.56 5.32
C CYS A 104 8.74 12.64 6.40
N ASP A 105 9.46 13.75 6.27
CA ASP A 105 9.44 14.86 7.24
C ASP A 105 8.04 15.47 7.36
N VAL A 106 7.33 15.65 6.23
CA VAL A 106 5.93 16.09 6.23
C VAL A 106 5.04 15.10 6.97
N LYS A 107 5.17 13.80 6.68
CA LYS A 107 4.33 12.74 7.26
C LYS A 107 4.57 12.56 8.75
N LEU A 108 5.83 12.58 9.18
CA LEU A 108 6.24 12.36 10.57
C LEU A 108 6.06 13.61 11.43
N GLY A 109 5.95 14.79 10.82
CA GLY A 109 5.62 16.05 11.48
C GLY A 109 4.12 16.33 11.59
N ASP A 110 3.25 15.57 10.90
CA ASP A 110 1.81 15.72 10.99
C ASP A 110 1.24 15.08 12.27
N SER A 111 0.04 15.47 12.68
CA SER A 111 -0.66 14.92 13.84
C SER A 111 -1.06 13.44 13.61
N PRO A 112 -1.02 12.60 14.67
CA PRO A 112 -1.48 11.20 14.59
C PRO A 112 -2.90 11.04 14.04
N LEU A 113 -3.81 11.95 14.41
CA LEU A 113 -5.21 11.91 13.96
C LEU A 113 -5.33 12.18 12.46
N SER A 114 -4.61 13.17 11.94
CA SER A 114 -4.57 13.46 10.50
C SER A 114 -4.07 12.24 9.71
N ILE A 115 -2.93 11.67 10.11
CA ILE A 115 -2.36 10.48 9.47
C ILE A 115 -3.31 9.30 9.49
N PHE A 116 -4.01 9.07 10.61
CA PHE A 116 -5.01 8.02 10.72
C PHE A 116 -6.18 8.21 9.74
N ILE A 117 -6.72 9.44 9.65
CA ILE A 117 -7.83 9.76 8.73
C ILE A 117 -7.40 9.63 7.27
N LEU A 118 -6.24 10.16 6.91
CA LEU A 118 -5.68 10.04 5.55
C LEU A 118 -5.46 8.57 5.16
N ALA A 119 -5.08 7.72 6.11
CA ALA A 119 -4.94 6.29 5.89
C ALA A 119 -6.28 5.57 5.70
N ILE A 120 -7.36 5.99 6.37
CA ILE A 120 -8.71 5.47 6.12
C ILE A 120 -9.10 5.72 4.67
N PHE A 121 -9.00 6.97 4.20
CA PHE A 121 -9.38 7.30 2.83
C PHE A 121 -8.52 6.59 1.78
N CYS A 122 -7.21 6.42 2.05
CA CYS A 122 -6.35 5.62 1.20
C CYS A 122 -6.93 4.22 0.98
N ASN A 123 -7.29 3.53 2.06
CA ASN A 123 -7.62 2.11 1.95
C ASN A 123 -9.06 1.84 1.51
N ILE A 124 -9.95 2.83 1.60
CA ILE A 124 -11.23 2.80 0.87
C ILE A 124 -10.94 2.65 -0.64
N LEU A 125 -10.04 3.48 -1.19
CA LEU A 125 -9.66 3.42 -2.60
C LEU A 125 -8.91 2.12 -2.94
N MET A 126 -8.01 1.65 -2.07
CA MET A 126 -7.30 0.38 -2.32
C MET A 126 -8.24 -0.81 -2.31
N PHE A 127 -9.24 -0.83 -1.41
CA PHE A 127 -10.27 -1.86 -1.43
C PHE A 127 -11.09 -1.81 -2.72
N ILE A 128 -11.57 -0.62 -3.14
CA ILE A 128 -12.30 -0.45 -4.41
C ILE A 128 -11.47 -0.97 -5.58
N ALA A 129 -10.18 -0.62 -5.65
CA ALA A 129 -9.29 -1.06 -6.72
C ALA A 129 -9.14 -2.58 -6.76
N VAL A 130 -8.83 -3.20 -5.62
CA VAL A 130 -8.52 -4.64 -5.55
C VAL A 130 -9.77 -5.50 -5.66
N ASP A 131 -10.86 -5.11 -5.01
CA ASP A 131 -12.13 -5.82 -5.08
C ASP A 131 -12.79 -5.64 -6.45
N GLY A 132 -12.77 -4.42 -6.98
CA GLY A 132 -13.19 -4.12 -8.35
C GLY A 132 -12.39 -4.90 -9.38
N PHE A 133 -11.07 -5.08 -9.16
CA PHE A 133 -10.26 -5.89 -10.06
C PHE A 133 -10.72 -7.36 -10.12
N LYS A 134 -11.13 -7.93 -8.98
CA LYS A 134 -11.58 -9.32 -8.86
C LYS A 134 -12.99 -9.53 -9.39
N THR A 135 -13.87 -8.56 -9.17
CA THR A 135 -15.33 -8.72 -9.38
C THR A 135 -15.80 -8.19 -10.72
N ASN A 136 -15.06 -7.27 -11.35
CA ASN A 136 -15.45 -6.68 -12.63
C ASN A 136 -15.20 -7.66 -13.79
N GLN A 137 -16.27 -7.97 -14.52
CA GLN A 137 -16.25 -8.88 -15.68
C GLN A 137 -15.59 -8.25 -16.92
N HIS A 138 -15.52 -6.91 -17.00
CA HIS A 138 -14.88 -6.22 -18.11
C HIS A 138 -13.37 -6.06 -17.89
N GLU A 139 -12.57 -6.67 -18.76
CA GLU A 139 -11.09 -6.60 -18.71
C GLU A 139 -10.57 -5.16 -18.67
N ILE A 140 -11.07 -4.25 -19.52
CA ILE A 140 -10.59 -2.87 -19.49
C ILE A 140 -11.03 -2.15 -18.20
N GLY A 141 -12.27 -2.38 -17.75
CA GLY A 141 -12.82 -1.75 -16.56
C GLY A 141 -12.05 -2.08 -15.28
N LYS A 142 -11.61 -3.34 -15.14
CA LYS A 142 -10.84 -3.79 -13.98
C LYS A 142 -9.48 -3.09 -13.89
N TYR A 143 -8.79 -2.88 -15.03
CA TYR A 143 -7.52 -2.15 -15.06
C TYR A 143 -7.73 -0.65 -14.82
N ILE A 144 -8.70 -0.01 -15.47
CA ILE A 144 -8.98 1.43 -15.25
C ILE A 144 -9.24 1.73 -13.77
N GLY A 145 -10.01 0.88 -13.09
CA GLY A 145 -10.27 1.03 -11.66
C GLY A 145 -8.99 1.07 -10.82
N VAL A 146 -8.02 0.19 -11.11
CA VAL A 146 -6.71 0.17 -10.45
C VAL A 146 -5.96 1.48 -10.66
N PHE A 147 -5.84 1.94 -11.91
CA PHE A 147 -5.11 3.17 -12.22
C PHE A 147 -5.77 4.40 -11.57
N MET A 148 -7.09 4.55 -11.70
CA MET A 148 -7.81 5.70 -11.16
C MET A 148 -7.68 5.80 -9.64
N CYS A 149 -7.87 4.68 -8.93
CA CYS A 149 -7.75 4.68 -7.46
C CYS A 149 -6.34 5.03 -7.01
N VAL A 150 -5.31 4.53 -7.71
CA VAL A 150 -3.91 4.83 -7.40
C VAL A 150 -3.59 6.31 -7.63
N ILE A 151 -3.97 6.84 -8.79
CA ILE A 151 -3.74 8.25 -9.15
C ILE A 151 -4.38 9.16 -8.10
N VAL A 152 -5.63 8.90 -7.72
CA VAL A 152 -6.38 9.72 -6.78
C VAL A 152 -5.74 9.69 -5.39
N PHE A 153 -5.42 8.53 -4.81
CA PHE A 153 -4.89 8.54 -3.44
C PHE A 153 -3.56 9.28 -3.33
N ILE A 154 -2.71 9.19 -4.37
CA ILE A 154 -1.41 9.88 -4.40
C ILE A 154 -1.61 11.39 -4.53
N LEU A 155 -2.46 11.83 -5.45
CA LEU A 155 -2.72 13.26 -5.67
C LEU A 155 -3.46 13.92 -4.51
N CYS A 156 -4.30 13.16 -3.80
CA CYS A 156 -4.95 13.60 -2.57
C CYS A 156 -4.03 13.57 -1.33
N GLY A 157 -2.83 13.00 -1.43
CA GLY A 157 -1.90 12.90 -0.30
C GLY A 157 -2.32 11.91 0.78
N PHE A 158 -3.08 10.86 0.41
CA PHE A 158 -3.50 9.84 1.36
C PHE A 158 -2.35 8.90 1.77
N GLU A 159 -2.50 8.26 2.92
CA GLU A 159 -1.43 7.49 3.56
C GLU A 159 -1.57 5.99 3.31
N HIS A 160 -0.62 5.40 2.57
CA HIS A 160 -0.58 3.96 2.29
C HIS A 160 0.58 3.31 3.05
N CYS A 161 0.30 2.46 4.04
CA CYS A 161 1.31 1.92 4.94
C CYS A 161 2.46 1.21 4.20
N VAL A 162 2.18 0.40 3.18
CA VAL A 162 3.21 -0.35 2.43
C VAL A 162 4.06 0.57 1.53
N ALA A 163 3.48 1.64 0.99
CA ALA A 163 4.25 2.61 0.21
C ALA A 163 5.15 3.44 1.14
N ASN A 164 4.65 3.77 2.33
CA ASN A 164 5.44 4.46 3.35
C ASN A 164 6.56 3.59 3.91
N MET A 165 6.41 2.26 4.00
CA MET A 165 7.54 1.36 4.30
C MET A 165 8.70 1.56 3.33
N PHE A 166 8.42 1.73 2.03
CA PHE A 166 9.45 2.02 1.03
C PHE A 166 10.06 3.41 1.25
N TYR A 167 9.23 4.45 1.38
CA TYR A 167 9.70 5.82 1.58
C TYR A 167 10.58 5.95 2.83
N PHE A 168 10.18 5.34 3.95
CA PHE A 168 10.98 5.33 5.19
C PHE A 168 12.30 4.58 5.02
N SER A 169 12.31 3.48 4.26
CA SER A 169 13.51 2.67 4.00
C SER A 169 14.53 3.40 3.14
N ILE A 170 14.10 3.99 2.03
CA ILE A 170 15.00 4.73 1.14
C ILE A 170 15.46 6.06 1.75
N ALA A 171 14.61 6.73 2.54
CA ALA A 171 15.00 7.91 3.31
C ALA A 171 15.93 7.57 4.49
N GLY A 172 15.91 6.32 4.97
CA GLY A 172 16.74 5.86 6.08
C GLY A 172 16.34 6.41 7.44
N VAL A 173 15.04 6.62 7.66
CA VAL A 173 14.51 7.33 8.83
C VAL A 173 13.93 6.41 9.90
N TRP A 174 14.17 5.10 9.84
CA TRP A 174 13.64 4.13 10.80
C TRP A 174 14.08 4.43 12.24
N ASN A 175 13.11 4.77 13.09
CA ASN A 175 13.25 4.95 14.53
C ASN A 175 11.90 4.65 15.22
N GLY A 176 11.83 4.77 16.54
CA GLY A 176 10.59 4.50 17.30
C GLY A 176 9.39 5.34 16.87
N HIS A 177 9.60 6.62 16.54
CA HIS A 177 8.55 7.53 16.05
C HIS A 177 8.02 7.10 14.68
N THR A 178 8.91 6.73 13.76
CA THR A 178 8.52 6.21 12.44
C THR A 178 7.75 4.90 12.53
N ILE A 179 8.15 4.01 13.45
CA ILE A 179 7.42 2.75 13.69
C ILE A 179 6.01 3.06 14.23
N LEU A 180 5.88 3.98 15.19
CA LEU A 180 4.59 4.40 15.72
C LEU A 180 3.67 4.95 14.61
N TYR A 181 4.17 5.84 13.76
CA TYR A 181 3.39 6.41 12.66
C TYR A 181 2.99 5.35 11.63
N LEU A 182 3.88 4.41 11.31
CA LEU A 182 3.56 3.30 10.43
C LEU A 182 2.43 2.42 11.00
N LEU A 183 2.41 2.18 12.31
CA LEU A 183 1.34 1.45 12.97
C LEU A 183 0.01 2.22 12.91
N ILE A 184 0.03 3.54 13.14
CA ILE A 184 -1.14 4.40 12.99
C ILE A 184 -1.70 4.34 11.56
N MET A 185 -0.83 4.46 10.55
CA MET A 185 -1.22 4.32 9.13
C MET A 185 -1.80 2.93 8.85
N THR A 186 -1.20 1.88 9.40
CA THR A 186 -1.66 0.50 9.23
C THR A 186 -3.05 0.30 9.83
N LEU A 187 -3.32 0.85 11.02
CA LEU A 187 -4.63 0.83 11.65
C LEU A 187 -5.66 1.61 10.84
N GLY A 188 -5.33 2.82 10.39
CA GLY A 188 -6.20 3.62 9.54
C GLY A 188 -6.51 2.91 8.22
N ASN A 189 -5.51 2.30 7.59
CA ASN A 189 -5.74 1.48 6.40
C ASN A 189 -6.65 0.27 6.72
N ALA A 190 -6.42 -0.45 7.81
CA ALA A 190 -7.29 -1.56 8.21
C ALA A 190 -8.75 -1.10 8.38
N CYS A 191 -8.98 0.02 9.08
CA CYS A 191 -10.29 0.63 9.24
C CYS A 191 -10.93 0.97 7.89
N GLY A 192 -10.22 1.69 7.01
CA GLY A 192 -10.75 2.07 5.69
C GLY A 192 -11.08 0.88 4.79
N GLY A 193 -10.28 -0.19 4.88
CA GLY A 193 -10.46 -1.39 4.05
C GLY A 193 -11.71 -2.20 4.39
N VAL A 194 -12.18 -2.17 5.63
CA VAL A 194 -13.36 -2.94 6.07
C VAL A 194 -14.68 -2.21 5.88
N LEU A 195 -14.67 -0.90 5.60
CA LEU A 195 -15.89 -0.09 5.52
C LEU A 195 -16.87 -0.58 4.44
N ILE A 196 -16.39 -0.78 3.20
CA ILE A 196 -17.23 -1.22 2.09
C ILE A 196 -17.74 -2.66 2.28
N PRO A 197 -16.89 -3.65 2.62
CA PRO A 197 -17.35 -5.00 2.97
C PRO A 197 -18.43 -5.00 4.04
N LEU A 198 -18.24 -4.23 5.11
CA LEU A 198 -19.19 -4.15 6.21
C LEU A 198 -20.52 -3.52 5.75
N ALA A 199 -20.47 -2.44 4.97
CA ALA A 199 -21.67 -1.81 4.41
C ALA A 199 -22.47 -2.79 3.52
N ARG A 200 -21.78 -3.56 2.66
CA ARG A 200 -22.42 -4.59 1.82
C ARG A 200 -23.06 -5.70 2.66
N ARG A 201 -22.40 -6.13 3.73
CA ARG A 201 -22.95 -7.14 4.65
C ARG A 201 -24.23 -6.66 5.33
N LEU A 202 -24.21 -5.44 5.87
CA LEU A 202 -25.38 -4.84 6.53
C LEU A 202 -26.57 -4.67 5.56
N GLN A 203 -26.31 -4.40 4.28
CA GLN A 203 -27.35 -4.33 3.26
C GLN A 203 -27.97 -5.69 2.91
N ASN A 204 -27.18 -6.77 2.95
CA ASN A 204 -27.65 -8.12 2.63
C ASN A 204 -28.41 -8.78 3.80
N ASP A 205 -28.21 -8.29 5.02
CA ASP A 205 -28.88 -8.77 6.23
C ASP A 205 -30.26 -8.09 6.47
N THR A 206 -30.64 -7.10 5.64
CA THR A 206 -31.96 -6.42 5.62
C THR A 206 -32.82 -6.90 4.45
#